data_AF-A0A3D4BZ78-F1
#
_entry.id   AF-A0A3D4BZ78-F1
#
_cell.length_a   1.000
_cell.length_b   1.000
_cell.length_c   1.000
_cell.angle_alpha   90.00
_cell.angle_beta   90.00
_cell.angle_gamma   90.00
#
_symmetry.space_group_name_H-M   'P 1'
#
loop_
_entity.id
_entity.type
_entity.pdbx_description
1 polymer ?
#
loop_
_entity_poly.entity_id
_entity_poly.type
_entity_poly.pdbx_seq_one_letter_code
_entity_poly.pdbx_strand_id
1 'polypeptide(L)'
;MKRSIFVKLATIILLSFGSFGLVIGGFWISKATSNNKQLQLITDISQYPEIRNHKWTDIQQIQHFPGQISSDSQVLQMAYASGVIPGSSSLQLRIKEPQTKIKNLLKQYQKISQHQYQGGNTNNHINQPNGVPTTFFYTSDSEIETFPSSYEILVLKAEDKSQPGSKWNHGNSHGVAIDIASSEIVYWAEKW
;
A
#
# COMPACT_ATOMS: atom_id res chain seq x y z
N MET A 1 43.46 -45.32 -24.32
CA MET A 1 42.95 -44.73 -23.05
C MET A 1 42.96 -43.20 -23.07
N LYS A 2 42.32 -42.52 -24.04
CA LYS A 2 42.25 -41.04 -24.09
C LYS A 2 40.84 -40.45 -24.36
N ARG A 3 39.85 -41.27 -24.73
CA ARG A 3 38.46 -40.81 -24.98
C ARG A 3 37.58 -40.74 -23.71
N SER A 4 37.93 -41.46 -22.65
CA SER A 4 37.12 -41.53 -21.41
C SER A 4 37.24 -40.29 -20.53
N ILE A 5 38.35 -39.56 -20.61
CA ILE A 5 38.61 -38.37 -19.77
C ILE A 5 37.82 -37.15 -20.28
N PHE A 6 37.71 -36.98 -21.60
CA PHE A 6 36.95 -35.88 -22.20
C PHE A 6 35.45 -35.96 -21.92
N VAL A 7 34.88 -37.17 -21.90
CA VAL A 7 33.45 -37.35 -21.58
C VAL A 7 33.19 -36.98 -20.12
N LYS A 8 34.07 -37.36 -19.18
CA LYS A 8 33.92 -37.04 -17.75
C LYS A 8 34.08 -35.55 -17.45
N LEU A 9 34.99 -34.84 -18.15
CA LEU A 9 35.15 -33.39 -18.02
C LEU A 9 33.96 -32.61 -18.59
N ALA A 10 33.38 -33.07 -19.71
CA ALA A 10 32.16 -32.47 -20.26
C ALA A 10 30.96 -32.63 -19.32
N THR A 11 30.82 -33.76 -18.61
CA THR A 11 29.72 -33.97 -17.66
C THR A 11 29.85 -33.07 -16.42
N ILE A 12 31.07 -32.79 -15.94
CA ILE A 12 31.29 -31.93 -14.76
C ILE A 12 31.01 -30.46 -15.09
N ILE A 13 31.38 -29.99 -16.29
CA ILE A 13 31.10 -28.61 -16.73
C ILE A 13 29.59 -28.39 -16.99
N LEU A 14 28.88 -29.40 -17.50
CA LEU A 14 27.43 -29.34 -17.69
C LEU A 14 26.64 -29.37 -16.37
N LEU A 15 27.21 -29.94 -15.30
CA LEU A 15 26.58 -29.95 -13.97
C LEU A 15 26.89 -28.70 -13.12
N SER A 16 27.90 -27.89 -13.49
CA SER A 16 28.30 -26.68 -12.74
C SER A 16 27.75 -25.36 -13.30
N PHE A 17 27.00 -25.37 -14.41
CA PHE A 17 26.33 -24.19 -14.97
C PHE A 17 24.80 -24.18 -14.78
N GLY A 18 24.25 -25.13 -14.01
CA GLY A 18 22.81 -25.22 -13.71
C GLY A 18 22.35 -24.50 -12.44
N SER A 19 23.21 -23.71 -11.78
CA SER A 19 22.94 -23.14 -10.46
C SER A 19 23.08 -21.61 -10.35
N PHE A 20 23.00 -20.90 -11.47
CA PHE A 20 22.85 -19.44 -11.49
C PHE A 20 21.73 -19.04 -12.47
N GLY A 21 20.50 -19.38 -12.09
CA GLY A 21 19.30 -18.96 -12.78
C GLY A 21 18.16 -18.89 -11.77
N LEU A 22 17.68 -17.67 -11.53
CA LEU A 22 16.40 -17.36 -10.87
C LEU A 22 16.32 -17.61 -9.35
N VAL A 23 16.93 -16.70 -8.58
CA VAL A 23 16.36 -16.28 -7.28
C VAL A 23 15.66 -14.93 -7.50
N ILE A 24 14.66 -14.90 -8.39
CA ILE A 24 13.65 -13.84 -8.47
C ILE A 24 12.34 -14.56 -8.79
N GLY A 25 11.63 -15.01 -7.78
CA GLY A 25 10.41 -15.77 -7.98
C GLY A 25 10.00 -16.53 -6.74
N GLY A 26 9.65 -15.81 -5.68
CA GLY A 26 9.16 -16.46 -4.49
C GLY A 26 8.82 -15.49 -3.39
N PHE A 27 7.73 -14.73 -3.56
CA PHE A 27 6.69 -14.57 -2.53
C PHE A 27 5.53 -13.68 -3.00
N TRP A 28 4.73 -14.10 -3.99
CA TRP A 28 3.48 -13.39 -4.28
C TRP A 28 2.39 -14.32 -4.80
N ILE A 29 1.92 -15.27 -3.96
CA ILE A 29 0.61 -15.91 -4.15
C ILE A 29 -0.02 -16.18 -2.78
N SER A 30 -0.93 -15.31 -2.34
CA SER A 30 -2.33 -15.66 -2.03
C SER A 30 -3.04 -14.53 -1.24
N LYS A 31 -3.66 -13.58 -1.94
CA LYS A 31 -4.76 -12.76 -1.36
C LYS A 31 -6.00 -12.78 -2.27
N ALA A 32 -6.29 -13.94 -2.86
CA ALA A 32 -7.41 -14.10 -3.80
C ALA A 32 -8.44 -15.18 -3.41
N THR A 33 -8.34 -15.80 -2.23
CA THR A 33 -9.29 -16.85 -1.83
C THR A 33 -9.74 -16.71 -0.39
N SER A 34 -10.63 -15.75 -0.12
CA SER A 34 -11.58 -15.88 0.99
C SER A 34 -13.01 -15.63 0.48
N ASN A 35 -13.87 -16.65 0.60
CA ASN A 35 -15.21 -16.72 0.03
C ASN A 35 -16.27 -15.93 0.83
N ASN A 36 -16.07 -14.62 1.02
CA ASN A 36 -17.04 -13.77 1.72
C ASN A 36 -17.27 -12.47 0.96
N LYS A 37 -18.09 -12.48 -0.12
CA LYS A 37 -18.51 -11.28 -0.91
C LYS A 37 -17.41 -10.20 -0.97
N GLN A 38 -16.17 -10.64 -1.22
CA GLN A 38 -15.00 -9.88 -0.85
C GLN A 38 -14.73 -8.88 -1.96
N LEU A 39 -14.63 -7.61 -1.58
CA LEU A 39 -14.10 -6.50 -2.38
C LEU A 39 -13.08 -7.03 -3.40
N GLN A 40 -13.31 -6.82 -4.70
CA GLN A 40 -12.30 -7.17 -5.71
C GLN A 40 -11.12 -6.23 -5.54
N LEU A 41 -10.13 -6.68 -4.76
CA LEU A 41 -8.91 -5.95 -4.49
C LEU A 41 -8.02 -6.02 -5.72
N ILE A 42 -7.92 -4.93 -6.48
CA ILE A 42 -6.94 -4.79 -7.55
C ILE A 42 -5.59 -4.47 -6.91
N THR A 43 -4.65 -5.40 -7.05
CA THR A 43 -3.28 -5.26 -6.52
C THR A 43 -2.22 -5.07 -7.61
N ASP A 44 -2.64 -5.15 -8.88
CA ASP A 44 -1.75 -4.99 -10.04
C ASP A 44 -1.30 -3.52 -10.18
N ILE A 45 -0.06 -3.25 -9.82
CA ILE A 45 0.57 -1.92 -9.83
C ILE A 45 0.50 -1.28 -11.23
N SER A 46 0.49 -2.05 -12.31
CA SER A 46 0.40 -1.51 -13.67
C SER A 46 -0.91 -0.74 -13.93
N GLN A 47 -1.94 -1.00 -13.13
CA GLN A 47 -3.22 -0.29 -13.19
C GLN A 47 -3.22 1.03 -12.42
N TYR A 48 -2.15 1.36 -11.68
CA TYR A 48 -2.09 2.59 -10.90
C TYR A 48 -2.41 3.86 -11.71
N PRO A 49 -1.80 4.09 -12.91
CA PRO A 49 -2.13 5.28 -13.70
C PRO A 49 -3.60 5.34 -14.10
N GLU A 50 -4.19 4.20 -14.43
CA GLU A 50 -5.61 4.11 -14.81
C GLU A 50 -6.53 4.38 -13.60
N ILE A 51 -6.21 3.80 -12.45
CA ILE A 51 -6.98 4.00 -11.22
C ILE A 51 -6.93 5.46 -10.78
N ARG A 52 -5.73 6.03 -10.72
CA ARG A 52 -5.50 7.41 -10.28
C ARG A 52 -6.15 8.43 -11.21
N ASN A 53 -6.06 8.23 -12.51
CA ASN A 53 -6.45 9.27 -13.47
C ASN A 53 -7.88 9.12 -13.98
N HIS A 54 -8.46 7.92 -13.95
CA HIS A 54 -9.77 7.66 -14.58
C HIS A 54 -10.79 6.96 -13.69
N LYS A 55 -10.38 6.02 -12.81
CA LYS A 55 -11.36 5.28 -11.98
C LYS A 55 -11.76 6.01 -10.70
N TRP A 56 -10.87 6.77 -10.08
CA TRP A 56 -11.19 7.52 -8.88
C TRP A 56 -11.96 8.82 -9.23
N THR A 57 -13.19 8.92 -8.76
CA THR A 57 -14.13 9.98 -9.19
C THR A 57 -13.82 11.37 -8.63
N ASP A 58 -13.19 11.46 -7.45
CA ASP A 58 -12.86 12.73 -6.80
C ASP A 58 -11.35 12.94 -6.73
N ILE A 59 -10.79 13.56 -7.78
CA ILE A 59 -9.35 13.79 -7.94
C ILE A 59 -8.77 14.59 -6.77
N GLN A 60 -9.55 15.48 -6.13
CA GLN A 60 -9.05 16.27 -5.00
C GLN A 60 -8.68 15.39 -3.80
N GLN A 61 -9.42 14.30 -3.57
CA GLN A 61 -9.14 13.35 -2.48
C GLN A 61 -7.86 12.52 -2.69
N ILE A 62 -7.36 12.42 -3.93
CA ILE A 62 -6.15 11.66 -4.25
C ILE A 62 -5.03 12.56 -4.80
N GLN A 63 -5.15 13.88 -4.66
CA GLN A 63 -4.14 14.80 -5.16
C GLN A 63 -2.77 14.61 -4.47
N HIS A 64 -2.77 14.10 -3.23
CA HIS A 64 -1.54 13.75 -2.50
C HIS A 64 -0.86 12.49 -3.02
N PHE A 65 -1.52 11.68 -3.86
CA PHE A 65 -0.89 10.53 -4.51
C PHE A 65 0.07 11.00 -5.62
N PRO A 66 1.23 10.34 -5.78
CA PRO A 66 2.22 10.72 -6.78
C PRO A 66 1.63 10.63 -8.19
N GLY A 67 1.73 11.70 -8.99
CA GLY A 67 1.28 11.72 -10.39
C GLY A 67 1.95 10.66 -11.25
N GLN A 68 3.23 10.45 -10.99
CA GLN A 68 4.07 9.41 -11.58
C GLN A 68 4.95 8.85 -10.47
N ILE A 69 5.23 7.56 -10.53
CA ILE A 69 6.19 6.94 -9.61
C ILE A 69 7.59 7.35 -10.08
N SER A 70 8.37 7.92 -9.17
CA SER A 70 9.73 8.35 -9.47
C SER A 70 10.63 7.15 -9.71
N SER A 71 11.66 7.30 -10.57
CA SER A 71 12.58 6.20 -10.90
C SER A 71 13.46 5.76 -9.73
N ASP A 72 13.60 6.60 -8.70
CA ASP A 72 14.30 6.31 -7.45
C ASP A 72 13.37 5.75 -6.35
N SER A 73 12.09 5.59 -6.63
CA SER A 73 11.08 5.01 -5.74
C SER A 73 10.80 3.55 -6.12
N GLN A 74 10.57 2.71 -5.12
CA GLN A 74 10.13 1.32 -5.33
C GLN A 74 8.69 1.16 -4.86
N VAL A 75 7.77 0.84 -5.78
CA VAL A 75 6.41 0.43 -5.37
C VAL A 75 6.49 -0.97 -4.79
N LEU A 76 6.04 -1.11 -3.54
CA LEU A 76 6.00 -2.39 -2.85
C LEU A 76 4.67 -3.09 -3.13
N GLN A 77 3.57 -2.35 -2.98
CA GLN A 77 2.23 -2.91 -3.19
C GLN A 77 1.21 -1.82 -3.49
N MET A 78 0.14 -2.19 -4.18
CA MET A 78 -1.06 -1.38 -4.37
C MET A 78 -2.27 -2.19 -3.94
N ALA A 79 -3.30 -1.50 -3.46
CA ALA A 79 -4.60 -2.07 -3.19
C ALA A 79 -5.67 -1.07 -3.62
N TYR A 80 -6.58 -1.48 -4.50
CA TYR A 80 -7.75 -0.68 -4.88
C TYR A 80 -9.00 -1.54 -4.82
N ALA A 81 -10.06 -1.01 -4.23
CA ALA A 81 -11.37 -1.63 -4.27
C ALA A 81 -12.42 -0.58 -4.63
N SER A 82 -13.18 -0.84 -5.70
CA SER A 82 -14.50 -0.22 -5.86
C SER A 82 -15.44 -0.99 -4.94
N GLY A 83 -15.96 -0.33 -3.90
CA GLY A 83 -16.65 -1.01 -2.82
C GLY A 83 -17.94 -1.70 -3.24
N VAL A 84 -18.45 -2.59 -2.38
CA VAL A 84 -19.68 -3.38 -2.62
C VAL A 84 -20.92 -2.49 -2.58
N ILE A 85 -20.87 -1.39 -1.82
CA ILE A 85 -21.91 -0.36 -1.78
C ILE A 85 -21.62 0.67 -2.87
N PRO A 86 -22.61 1.01 -3.73
CA PRO A 86 -22.47 2.07 -4.72
C PRO A 86 -21.93 3.36 -4.07
N GLY A 87 -20.76 3.80 -4.52
CA GLY A 87 -20.13 5.03 -4.02
C GLY A 87 -19.04 4.84 -2.98
N SER A 88 -18.86 3.64 -2.41
CA SER A 88 -17.71 3.33 -1.55
C SER A 88 -16.48 2.94 -2.39
N SER A 89 -15.29 3.32 -1.96
CA SER A 89 -14.02 2.96 -2.63
C SER A 89 -12.82 3.17 -1.72
N SER A 90 -11.82 2.30 -1.87
CA SER A 90 -10.53 2.44 -1.19
C SER A 90 -9.38 2.38 -2.18
N LEU A 91 -8.34 3.17 -1.92
CA LEU A 91 -7.08 3.15 -2.66
C LEU A 91 -5.92 3.25 -1.68
N GLN A 92 -4.95 2.35 -1.82
CA GLN A 92 -3.65 2.41 -1.16
C GLN A 92 -2.51 2.16 -2.13
N LEU A 93 -1.42 2.89 -1.92
CA LEU A 93 -0.16 2.72 -2.63
C LEU A 93 0.98 2.77 -1.61
N ARG A 94 1.67 1.65 -1.43
CA ARG A 94 2.83 1.51 -0.54
C ARG A 94 4.12 1.61 -1.34
N ILE A 95 4.92 2.63 -1.03
CA ILE A 95 6.16 2.95 -1.74
C ILE A 95 7.31 3.01 -0.74
N LYS A 96 8.45 2.46 -1.14
CA LYS A 96 9.74 2.73 -0.50
C LYS A 96 10.43 3.88 -1.20
N GLU A 97 10.79 4.90 -0.42
CA GLU A 97 11.43 6.13 -0.89
C GLU A 97 12.88 6.22 -0.39
N PRO A 98 13.75 7.01 -1.04
CA PRO A 98 15.06 7.34 -0.48
C PRO A 98 14.96 7.96 0.92
N GLN A 99 15.90 7.62 1.80
CA GLN A 99 15.91 8.05 3.21
C GLN A 99 15.84 9.57 3.40
N THR A 100 16.45 10.34 2.51
CA THR A 100 16.38 11.82 2.55
C THR A 100 14.98 12.31 2.17
N LYS A 101 14.36 11.69 1.16
CA LYS A 101 13.03 12.02 0.67
C LYS A 101 11.95 11.66 1.69
N ILE A 102 11.99 10.47 2.30
CA ILE A 102 10.97 10.06 3.27
C ILE A 102 10.96 10.95 4.52
N LYS A 103 12.12 11.39 5.00
CA LYS A 103 12.25 12.35 6.11
C LYS A 103 11.65 13.71 5.78
N ASN A 104 11.80 14.16 4.53
CA ASN A 104 11.21 15.42 4.07
C ASN A 104 9.70 15.30 3.90
N LEU A 105 9.22 14.18 3.34
CA LEU A 105 7.79 13.87 3.22
C LEU A 105 7.12 13.84 4.59
N LEU A 106 7.73 13.18 5.59
CA LEU A 106 7.21 13.17 6.96
C LEU A 106 7.01 14.59 7.50
N LYS A 107 8.06 15.41 7.46
CA LYS A 107 7.99 16.81 7.92
C LYS A 107 6.96 17.64 7.16
N GLN A 108 6.79 17.37 5.86
CA GLN A 108 5.81 18.05 5.03
C GLN A 108 4.39 17.67 5.46
N TYR A 109 4.08 16.38 5.54
CA TYR A 109 2.74 15.92 5.85
C TYR A 109 2.33 16.18 7.30
N GLN A 110 3.26 16.13 8.26
CA GLN A 110 2.99 16.55 9.65
C GLN A 110 2.50 18.00 9.74
N LYS A 111 2.97 18.90 8.86
CA LYS A 111 2.57 20.31 8.86
C LYS A 111 1.16 20.55 8.31
N ILE A 112 0.68 19.66 7.44
CA ILE A 112 -0.60 19.84 6.73
C ILE A 112 -1.67 18.84 7.16
N SER A 113 -1.33 17.85 7.99
CA SER A 113 -2.27 16.89 8.56
C SER A 113 -3.23 17.56 9.55
N GLN A 114 -4.51 17.23 9.46
CA GLN A 114 -5.54 17.61 10.43
C GLN A 114 -5.52 16.72 11.68
N HIS A 115 -5.18 15.44 11.51
CA HIS A 115 -5.05 14.47 12.61
C HIS A 115 -3.79 13.64 12.46
N GLN A 116 -3.23 13.20 13.59
CA GLN A 116 -2.02 12.38 13.64
C GLN A 116 -2.23 11.22 14.62
N TYR A 117 -1.83 10.01 14.22
CA TYR A 117 -1.86 8.80 15.04
C TYR A 117 -0.56 8.02 14.91
N GLN A 118 -0.33 7.06 15.80
CA GLN A 118 0.81 6.15 15.76
C GLN A 118 0.34 4.70 15.60
N GLY A 119 0.76 4.05 14.51
CA GLY A 119 0.33 2.70 14.15
C GLY A 119 -1.18 2.53 14.10
N GLY A 120 -1.69 1.31 14.26
CA GLY A 120 -3.12 1.04 14.40
C GLY A 120 -3.88 0.99 13.08
N ASN A 121 -5.20 1.00 13.15
CA ASN A 121 -6.12 1.05 12.01
C ASN A 121 -7.32 1.95 12.33
N THR A 122 -8.23 2.10 11.37
CA THR A 122 -9.43 2.94 11.51
C THR A 122 -10.24 2.66 12.80
N ASN A 123 -10.36 1.39 13.21
CA ASN A 123 -11.07 1.03 14.45
C ASN A 123 -10.31 1.50 15.70
N ASN A 124 -8.97 1.53 15.67
CA ASN A 124 -8.21 2.09 16.77
C ASN A 124 -8.38 3.62 16.83
N HIS A 125 -8.33 4.29 15.69
CA HIS A 125 -8.30 5.76 15.61
C HIS A 125 -9.65 6.39 15.94
N ILE A 126 -10.75 5.85 15.43
CA ILE A 126 -12.10 6.39 15.68
C ILE A 126 -12.49 6.32 17.16
N ASN A 127 -11.89 5.39 17.92
CA ASN A 127 -12.16 5.21 19.34
C ASN A 127 -11.31 6.12 20.24
N GLN A 128 -10.43 6.95 19.68
CA GLN A 128 -9.68 7.97 20.44
C GLN A 128 -10.53 9.25 20.63
N PRO A 129 -10.20 10.11 21.62
CA PRO A 129 -10.84 11.42 21.74
C PRO A 129 -10.69 12.24 20.47
N ASN A 130 -11.80 12.73 19.90
CA ASN A 130 -11.84 13.41 18.60
C ASN A 130 -11.24 12.58 17.45
N GLY A 131 -11.31 11.25 17.58
CA GLY A 131 -10.90 10.28 16.58
C GLY A 131 -11.70 10.42 15.29
N VAL A 132 -11.02 10.31 14.15
CA VAL A 132 -11.66 10.26 12.84
C VAL A 132 -11.40 8.91 12.18
N PRO A 133 -12.31 8.43 11.31
CA PRO A 133 -12.03 7.25 10.50
C PRO A 133 -10.78 7.48 9.64
N THR A 134 -9.95 6.45 9.53
CA THR A 134 -8.79 6.40 8.65
C THR A 134 -8.95 5.21 7.70
N THR A 135 -7.86 4.49 7.41
CA THR A 135 -7.83 3.25 6.63
C THR A 135 -7.41 2.04 7.48
N PHE A 136 -7.61 0.83 6.95
CA PHE A 136 -6.92 -0.39 7.37
C PHE A 136 -5.66 -0.60 6.53
N PHE A 137 -4.66 -1.36 6.98
CA PHE A 137 -3.42 -1.55 6.21
C PHE A 137 -3.58 -2.62 5.10
N TYR A 138 -4.30 -2.31 4.01
CA TYR A 138 -4.58 -3.27 2.93
C TYR A 138 -3.35 -3.75 2.16
N THR A 139 -2.27 -2.93 2.18
CA THR A 139 -0.96 -3.19 1.58
C THR A 139 0.06 -3.77 2.58
N SER A 140 -0.44 -4.35 3.67
CA SER A 140 0.33 -5.10 4.65
C SER A 140 0.71 -6.48 4.11
N ASP A 141 1.89 -6.95 4.50
CA ASP A 141 2.31 -8.35 4.31
C ASP A 141 1.65 -9.30 5.35
N SER A 142 0.98 -8.73 6.36
CA SER A 142 0.24 -9.45 7.40
C SER A 142 -1.25 -9.55 7.08
N GLU A 143 -1.88 -10.64 7.53
CA GLU A 143 -3.35 -10.80 7.51
C GLU A 143 -4.05 -9.79 8.41
N ILE A 144 -3.35 -9.28 9.43
CA ILE A 144 -3.86 -8.25 10.33
C ILE A 144 -3.63 -6.91 9.62
N GLU A 145 -4.70 -6.34 9.07
CA GLU A 145 -4.69 -5.07 8.31
C GLU A 145 -4.51 -3.85 9.24
N THR A 146 -3.42 -3.84 10.02
CA THR A 146 -3.09 -2.84 11.04
C THR A 146 -1.67 -2.35 10.86
N PHE A 147 -1.47 -1.03 10.90
CA PHE A 147 -0.15 -0.44 10.80
C PHE A 147 0.69 -0.75 12.06
N PRO A 148 1.96 -1.16 11.90
CA PRO A 148 2.91 -1.24 13.01
C PRO A 148 3.05 0.10 13.73
N SER A 149 3.43 0.06 15.00
CA SER A 149 3.64 1.27 15.81
C SER A 149 4.77 2.17 15.32
N SER A 150 5.59 1.74 14.35
CA SER A 150 6.60 2.60 13.72
C SER A 150 6.01 3.62 12.74
N TYR A 151 4.80 3.38 12.22
CA TYR A 151 4.17 4.29 11.27
C TYR A 151 3.51 5.47 11.97
N GLU A 152 3.80 6.66 11.48
CA GLU A 152 3.02 7.86 11.77
C GLU A 152 1.88 7.97 10.74
N ILE A 153 0.63 7.96 11.21
CA ILE A 153 -0.57 8.07 10.38
C ILE A 153 -1.01 9.52 10.35
N LEU A 154 -0.93 10.15 9.18
CA LEU A 154 -1.16 11.58 8.97
C LEU A 154 -2.42 11.75 8.11
N VAL A 155 -3.52 12.11 8.75
CA VAL A 155 -4.81 12.35 8.08
C VAL A 155 -4.81 13.78 7.53
N LEU A 156 -4.89 13.93 6.22
CA LEU A 156 -4.90 15.25 5.56
C LEU A 156 -6.28 15.87 5.60
N LYS A 157 -7.30 15.03 5.41
CA LYS A 157 -8.69 15.43 5.57
C LYS A 157 -9.54 14.25 5.96
N ALA A 158 -10.54 14.50 6.79
CA ALA A 158 -11.66 13.58 7.01
C ALA A 158 -12.95 14.40 7.03
N GLU A 159 -13.95 13.99 6.23
CA GLU A 159 -15.24 14.68 6.14
C GLU A 159 -16.37 13.74 6.56
N ASP A 160 -17.08 14.11 7.63
CA ASP A 160 -18.31 13.45 8.01
C ASP A 160 -19.44 13.89 7.07
N LYS A 161 -19.99 12.92 6.33
CA LYS A 161 -21.14 13.12 5.42
C LYS A 161 -22.41 12.46 5.95
N SER A 162 -22.39 12.09 7.23
CA SER A 162 -23.55 11.54 7.93
C SER A 162 -24.58 12.63 8.18
N GLN A 163 -25.81 12.21 8.48
CA GLN A 163 -26.87 13.15 8.87
C GLN A 163 -26.48 13.89 10.16
N PRO A 164 -26.74 15.20 10.28
CA PRO A 164 -26.45 15.95 11.49
C PRO A 164 -26.99 15.27 12.76
N GLY A 165 -26.15 15.12 13.78
CA GLY A 165 -26.49 14.45 15.03
C GLY A 165 -26.36 12.92 15.01
N SER A 166 -26.03 12.32 13.87
CA SER A 166 -25.67 10.90 13.78
C SER A 166 -24.22 10.68 14.15
N LYS A 167 -23.89 9.46 14.62
CA LYS A 167 -22.49 9.01 14.65
C LYS A 167 -21.99 8.91 13.22
N TRP A 168 -20.71 9.25 13.01
CA TRP A 168 -20.05 9.17 11.71
C TRP A 168 -20.20 7.75 11.11
N ASN A 169 -20.95 7.64 10.02
CA ASN A 169 -21.19 6.40 9.29
C ASN A 169 -21.04 6.50 7.76
N HIS A 170 -20.92 7.72 7.21
CA HIS A 170 -20.59 7.98 5.81
C HIS A 170 -19.56 9.10 5.72
N GLY A 171 -18.72 9.09 4.70
CA GLY A 171 -17.73 10.14 4.53
C GLY A 171 -16.60 9.80 3.60
N ASN A 172 -15.56 10.61 3.71
CA ASN A 172 -14.28 10.33 3.09
C ASN A 172 -13.17 10.66 4.09
N SER A 173 -12.04 10.00 3.91
CA SER A 173 -10.80 10.42 4.55
C SER A 173 -9.64 10.06 3.64
N HIS A 174 -8.57 10.83 3.73
CA HIS A 174 -7.35 10.54 2.99
C HIS A 174 -6.13 11.06 3.72
N GLY A 175 -5.00 10.42 3.42
CA GLY A 175 -3.71 10.89 3.91
C GLY A 175 -2.59 9.93 3.61
N VAL A 176 -1.60 9.93 4.50
CA VAL A 176 -0.41 9.09 4.38
C VAL A 176 -0.11 8.37 5.70
N ALA A 177 0.55 7.23 5.63
CA ALA A 177 1.21 6.60 6.76
C ALA A 177 2.71 6.50 6.44
N ILE A 178 3.59 6.95 7.33
CA ILE A 178 5.04 7.03 7.06
C ILE A 178 5.82 6.33 8.16
N ASP A 179 6.73 5.45 7.75
CA ASP A 179 7.74 4.85 8.63
C ASP A 179 9.14 5.19 8.11
N ILE A 180 9.88 5.97 8.90
CA ILE A 180 11.24 6.39 8.57
C ILE A 180 12.23 5.23 8.60
N ALA A 181 12.03 4.25 9.49
CA ALA A 181 12.98 3.15 9.67
C ALA A 181 12.96 2.20 8.47
N SER A 182 11.78 1.87 7.96
CA SER A 182 11.61 1.06 6.74
C SER A 182 11.75 1.88 5.45
N SER A 183 11.76 3.21 5.55
CA SER A 183 11.79 4.15 4.42
C SER A 183 10.52 4.11 3.58
N GLU A 184 9.37 3.90 4.23
CA GLU A 184 8.11 3.62 3.56
C GLU A 184 7.08 4.72 3.77
N ILE A 185 6.31 4.97 2.71
CA ILE A 185 5.10 5.78 2.73
C ILE A 185 3.95 4.98 2.12
N VAL A 186 2.81 4.99 2.80
CA VAL A 186 1.55 4.46 2.30
C VAL A 186 0.62 5.63 2.05
N TYR A 187 0.35 5.91 0.78
CA TYR A 187 -0.70 6.84 0.39
C TYR A 187 -2.03 6.12 0.49
N TRP A 188 -3.03 6.76 1.08
CA TRP A 188 -4.35 6.16 1.22
C TRP A 188 -5.48 7.17 0.98
N ALA A 189 -6.59 6.67 0.43
CA ALA A 189 -7.85 7.38 0.30
C ALA A 189 -9.00 6.39 0.48
N GLU A 190 -10.02 6.83 1.21
CA GLU A 190 -11.15 6.03 1.65
C GLU A 190 -12.43 6.83 1.43
N LYS A 191 -13.45 6.16 0.89
CA LYS A 191 -14.80 6.69 0.68
C LYS A 191 -15.80 5.62 1.09
N TRP A 192 -16.73 5.98 1.97
CA TRP A 192 -17.74 5.07 2.52
C TRP A 192 -19.11 5.75 2.64
#